data_AF-A0A7J7HMH4-F1
#
_entry.id   AF-A0A7J7HMH4-F1
#
_cell.length_a   1.000
_cell.length_b   1.000
_cell.length_c   1.000
_cell.angle_alpha   90.00
_cell.angle_beta   90.00
_cell.angle_gamma   90.00
#
_symmetry.space_group_name_H-M   'P 1'
#
loop_
_entity.id
_entity.type
_entity.pdbx_description
1 polymer ?
#
loop_
_entity_poly.entity_id
_entity_poly.type
_entity_poly.pdbx_seq_one_letter_code
_entity_poly.pdbx_strand_id
1 'polypeptide(L)' 'MQADVEVTFSFLSLDKAEPFDPSWVNMDAQELCGHKGSTIPGGVGPFGLLTLASQHLEEYTPVFFRIFEGQRQACSSHVL' A
#
# COMPACT_ATOMS: atom_id res chain seq x y z
N MET A 1 26.94 -11.81 -1.09
CA MET A 1 25.73 -12.62 -1.30
C MET A 1 24.63 -11.69 -1.73
N GLN A 2 24.03 -11.92 -2.90
CA GLN A 2 22.84 -11.23 -3.36
C GLN A 2 21.74 -12.29 -3.42
N ALA A 3 20.59 -12.03 -2.81
CA ALA A 3 19.44 -12.92 -2.85
C ALA A 3 18.38 -12.28 -3.73
N ASP A 4 17.93 -13.03 -4.73
CA ASP A 4 16.76 -12.67 -5.51
C ASP A 4 15.53 -13.28 -4.83
N VAL A 5 14.48 -12.48 -4.65
CA VAL A 5 13.30 -12.86 -3.88
C VAL A 5 12.06 -12.49 -4.69
N GLU A 6 11.27 -13.50 -5.02
CA GLU A 6 9.95 -13.36 -5.61
C GLU A 6 8.89 -13.78 -4.59
N VAL A 7 7.84 -12.97 -4.44
CA VAL A 7 6.74 -13.24 -3.50
C VAL A 7 5.40 -12.93 -4.15
N THR A 8 4.41 -13.79 -3.90
CA THR A 8 3.02 -13.58 -4.31
C THR A 8 2.15 -13.44 -3.06
N PHE A 9 1.40 -12.34 -2.95
CA PHE A 9 0.41 -12.14 -1.89
C PHE A 9 -0.99 -12.42 -2.43
N SER A 10 -1.78 -13.21 -1.71
CA SER A 10 -3.15 -13.56 -2.07
C SER A 10 -4.08 -13.33 -0.87
N PHE A 11 -5.27 -12.80 -1.13
CA PHE A 11 -6.26 -12.48 -0.10
C PHE A 11 -7.59 -13.14 -0.44
N LEU A 12 -8.28 -13.68 0.57
CA LEU A 12 -9.63 -14.23 0.40
C LEU A 12 -10.68 -13.13 0.18
N SER A 13 -10.43 -11.94 0.73
CA SER A 13 -11.30 -10.77 0.62
C SER A 13 -10.50 -9.48 0.85
N LEU A 14 -11.00 -8.38 0.28
CA LEU A 14 -10.50 -7.02 0.47
C LEU A 14 -11.51 -6.13 1.23
N ASP A 15 -12.55 -6.70 1.86
CA ASP A 15 -13.62 -5.95 2.55
C ASP A 15 -13.11 -5.06 3.69
N LYS A 16 -11.89 -5.30 4.17
CA LYS A 16 -11.23 -4.48 5.18
C LYS A 16 -10.39 -3.35 4.61
N ALA A 17 -10.25 -3.22 3.29
CA ALA A 17 -9.48 -2.13 2.69
C ALA A 17 -10.08 -0.79 3.13
N GLU A 18 -9.22 0.15 3.52
CA GLU A 18 -9.69 1.47 3.96
C GLU A 18 -10.05 2.32 2.73
N PRO A 19 -11.10 3.18 2.80
CA PRO A 19 -11.42 4.09 1.71
C PRO A 19 -10.25 4.99 1.34
N PHE A 20 -10.04 5.23 0.05
CA PHE A 20 -9.10 6.26 -0.38
C PHE A 20 -9.61 7.64 0.04
N ASP A 21 -8.81 8.37 0.83
CA ASP A 21 -9.14 9.71 1.28
C ASP A 21 -9.04 10.69 0.09
N PRO A 22 -10.14 11.40 -0.26
CA PRO A 22 -10.12 12.34 -1.38
C PRO A 22 -9.06 13.45 -1.25
N SER A 23 -8.59 13.77 -0.04
CA SER A 23 -7.51 14.75 0.15
C SER A 23 -6.19 14.32 -0.47
N TRP A 24 -6.00 13.03 -0.75
CA TRP A 24 -4.80 12.49 -1.40
C TRP A 24 -4.87 12.51 -2.94
N VAL A 25 -5.97 12.99 -3.54
CA VAL A 25 -6.16 12.95 -5.01
C VAL A 25 -5.09 13.71 -5.80
N ASN A 26 -4.47 14.72 -5.18
CA ASN A 26 -3.41 15.53 -5.79
C ASN A 26 -2.00 15.14 -5.30
N MET A 27 -1.89 14.13 -4.43
CA MET A 27 -0.62 13.61 -3.96
C MET A 27 -0.15 12.50 -4.91
N ASP A 28 1.13 12.47 -5.22
CA ASP A 28 1.69 11.30 -5.89
C ASP A 28 1.90 10.14 -4.89
N ALA A 29 2.19 8.95 -5.41
CA ALA A 29 2.38 7.77 -4.57
C ALA A 29 3.57 7.90 -3.61
N GLN A 30 4.58 8.69 -3.97
CA GLN A 30 5.77 8.88 -3.13
C GLN A 30 5.41 9.74 -1.91
N GLU A 31 4.70 10.85 -2.11
CA GLU A 31 4.19 11.70 -1.04
C GLU A 31 3.26 10.91 -0.11
N LEU A 32 2.32 10.15 -0.67
CA LEU A 32 1.42 9.33 0.12
C LEU A 32 2.16 8.27 0.95
N CYS A 33 3.17 7.60 0.40
CA CYS A 33 4.03 6.67 1.15
C CYS A 33 4.79 7.34 2.29
N GLY A 34 5.13 8.63 2.16
CA GLY A 34 5.69 9.44 3.26
C GLY A 34 4.70 9.64 4.41
N HIS A 35 3.41 9.82 4.11
CA HIS A 35 2.36 9.96 5.12
C HIS A 35 1.83 8.63 5.67
N LYS A 36 1.82 7.57 4.86
CA LYS A 36 1.23 6.25 5.14
C LYS A 36 2.26 5.13 5.06
N GLY A 37 3.41 5.37 5.68
CA GLY A 37 4.57 4.47 5.70
C GLY A 37 4.31 3.09 6.32
N SER A 38 5.35 2.26 6.31
CA SER A 38 5.29 0.82 6.69
C SER A 38 4.94 0.55 8.15
N THR A 39 5.04 1.54 9.03
CA THR A 39 4.72 1.41 10.46
C THR A 39 3.34 1.96 10.81
N ILE A 40 2.66 2.61 9.86
CA ILE A 40 1.31 3.14 10.06
C ILE A 40 0.31 2.05 9.66
N PRO A 41 -0.51 1.51 10.59
CA PRO A 41 -1.49 0.50 10.24
C PRO A 41 -2.54 1.03 9.25
N GLY A 42 -3.14 0.14 8.47
CA GLY A 42 -4.35 0.42 7.69
C GLY A 42 -5.27 -0.78 7.64
N GLY A 43 -6.31 -0.66 6.82
CA GLY A 43 -7.31 -1.71 6.63
C GLY A 43 -6.74 -3.01 6.05
N VAL A 44 -6.05 -2.90 4.90
CA VAL A 44 -5.29 -4.01 4.29
C VAL A 44 -3.87 -3.52 3.98
N GLY A 45 -2.96 -3.91 4.87
CA GLY A 45 -1.56 -3.50 4.85
C GLY A 45 -1.22 -2.44 5.90
N PRO A 46 0.05 -2.04 5.97
CA PRO A 46 1.12 -2.39 5.05
C PRO A 46 1.54 -3.87 5.14
N PHE A 47 1.75 -4.52 4.00
CA PHE A 47 2.27 -5.90 3.91
C PHE A 47 3.35 -5.99 2.83
N GLY A 48 4.36 -6.84 3.01
CA GLY A 48 5.49 -6.91 2.10
C GLY A 48 6.73 -7.53 2.75
N LEU A 49 7.89 -7.01 2.38
CA LEU A 49 9.19 -7.50 2.83
C LEU A 49 9.93 -6.41 3.62
N LEU A 50 10.59 -6.81 4.70
CA LEU A 50 11.66 -6.03 5.30
C LEU A 50 12.98 -6.52 4.70
N THR A 51 13.58 -5.71 3.84
CA THR A 51 14.88 -6.02 3.23
C THR A 51 15.98 -5.32 4.00
N LEU A 52 17.23 -5.77 3.84
CA LEU A 52 18.40 -5.18 4.51
C LEU A 52 18.19 -5.03 6.04
N ALA A 53 17.48 -5.98 6.65
CA ALA A 53 17.07 -5.89 8.03
C ALA A 53 18.17 -6.39 8.99
N SER A 54 18.41 -5.65 10.08
CA SER A 54 19.26 -6.12 11.17
C SER A 54 18.57 -7.24 11.95
N GLN A 55 19.35 -8.03 12.70
CA GLN A 55 18.83 -9.19 13.45
C GLN A 55 17.69 -8.83 14.41
N HIS A 56 17.72 -7.62 14.99
CA HIS A 56 16.73 -7.14 15.94
C HIS A 56 15.78 -6.09 15.34
N LEU A 57 15.76 -5.94 14.01
CA LEU A 57 14.94 -4.96 13.27
C LEU A 57 15.17 -3.50 13.70
N GLU A 58 16.37 -3.18 14.18
CA GLU A 58 16.76 -1.81 14.51
C GLU A 58 16.91 -0.99 13.22
N GLU A 59 17.37 -1.64 12.14
CA GLU A 59 17.45 -1.10 10.79
C GLU A 59 16.77 -2.06 9.83
N TYR A 60 16.00 -1.53 8.87
CA TYR A 60 15.42 -2.29 7.77
C TYR A 60 14.93 -1.33 6.69
N THR A 61 14.84 -1.83 5.46
CA THR A 61 14.25 -1.12 4.32
C THR A 61 12.95 -1.82 3.92
N PRO A 62 11.78 -1.26 4.27
CA PRO A 62 10.50 -1.86 3.97
C PRO A 62 10.14 -1.67 2.49
N VAL A 63 9.83 -2.78 1.81
CA VAL A 63 9.18 -2.79 0.49
C VAL A 63 7.79 -3.35 0.71
N PHE A 64 6.77 -2.50 0.60
CA PHE A 64 5.43 -2.84 1.06
C PHE A 64 4.34 -2.35 0.11
N PHE A 65 3.18 -2.95 0.27
CA PHE A 65 1.94 -2.62 -0.41
C PHE A 65 0.88 -2.22 0.61
N ARG A 66 -0.04 -1.37 0.16
CA ARG A 66 -1.27 -1.01 0.86
C ARG A 66 -2.40 -1.01 -0.15
N ILE A 67 -3.56 -1.52 0.25
CA ILE A 67 -4.74 -1.57 -0.60
C ILE A 67 -5.77 -0.59 -0.06
N PHE A 68 -6.22 0.33 -0.91
CA PHE A 68 -7.32 1.24 -0.65
C PHE A 68 -8.55 0.81 -1.44
N GLU A 69 -9.73 1.00 -0.87
CA GLU A 69 -10.98 0.96 -1.63
C GLU A 69 -11.03 2.20 -2.53
N GLY A 70 -11.03 1.98 -3.85
CA GLY A 70 -11.17 3.04 -4.83
C GLY A 70 -12.57 3.62 -4.84
N GLN A 71 -12.70 4.93 -5.05
CA GLN A 71 -14.00 5.52 -5.30
C GLN A 71 -14.49 5.06 -6.67
N ARG A 72 -15.69 4.47 -6.75
CA ARG A 72 -16.40 4.36 -8.02
C ARG A 72 -16.62 5.77 -8.54
N GLN A 73 -15.83 6.20 -9.53
CA GLN A 73 -16.34 7.20 -10.46
C GLN A 73 -17.55 6.55 -11.11
N ALA A 74 -18.76 7.02 -10.77
CA ALA A 74 -19.87 6.80 -11.68
C ALA A 74 -19.40 7.34 -13.03
N CYS A 75 -19.30 6.48 -14.05
CA CYS A 75 -19.28 6.95 -15.42
C CYS A 75 -20.51 7.85 -15.54
N SER A 76 -20.33 9.17 -15.48
CA SER A 76 -21.35 10.09 -15.95
C SER A 76 -21.43 9.80 -17.44
N SER A 77 -22.47 9.09 -17.85
CA SER A 77 -22.83 8.96 -19.25
C SER A 77 -22.95 10.38 -19.80
N HIS A 78 -21.89 10.86 -20.45
CA HIS A 78 -22.04 11.93 -21.41
C HIS A 78 -22.92 11.34 -22.52
N VAL A 79 -24.21 11.63 -22.43
CA VAL A 79 -25.11 11.51 -23.57
C VAL A 79 -24.62 12.56 -24.56
N LEU A 80 -23.97 12.10 -25.64
CA LEU A 80 -23.82 12.87 -26.87
C LEU A 80 -25.18 13.02 -27.55
#